data_AF-A0A2G6KI05-F1
#
_entry.id   AF-A0A2G6KI05-F1
#
_cell.length_a   1.000
_cell.length_b   1.000
_cell.length_c   1.000
_cell.angle_alpha   90.00
_cell.angle_beta   90.00
_cell.angle_gamma   90.00
#
_symmetry.space_group_name_H-M   'P 1'
#
loop_
_entity.id
_entity.type
_entity.pdbx_description
1 polymer ?
#
loop_
_entity_poly.entity_id
_entity_poly.type
_entity_poly.pdbx_seq_one_letter_code
_entity_poly.pdbx_strand_id
1 'polypeptide(L)' 'EVGIEVPVVVRLEGTRAAEGRQLLDESGLNLHSASDLGDAAEKIVSIIGANS' A
#
# COMPACT_ATOMS: atom_id res chain seq x y z
N GLU A 1 -15.80 -6.02 10.23
CA GLU A 1 -15.01 -6.53 9.10
C GLU A 1 -14.68 -5.34 8.22
N VAL A 2 -13.42 -4.91 8.16
CA VAL A 2 -13.05 -3.78 7.29
C VAL A 2 -12.72 -4.38 5.93
N GLY A 3 -13.76 -4.60 5.12
CA GLY A 3 -13.65 -5.09 3.75
C GLY A 3 -13.10 -3.98 2.87
N ILE A 4 -11.78 -3.88 2.79
CA ILE A 4 -11.11 -2.98 1.85
C ILE A 4 -11.13 -3.67 0.48
N GLU A 5 -12.18 -3.42 -0.30
CA GLU A 5 -12.29 -3.87 -1.70
C GLU A 5 -11.49 -2.99 -2.67
N VAL A 6 -11.01 -1.83 -2.19
CA VAL A 6 -10.28 -0.84 -2.98
C VAL A 6 -8.79 -0.94 -2.67
N PRO A 7 -7.89 -1.00 -3.66
CA PRO A 7 -6.46 -1.06 -3.40
C PRO A 7 -5.98 0.18 -2.63
N VAL A 8 -5.21 -0.03 -1.56
CA VAL A 8 -4.74 1.05 -0.69
C VAL A 8 -3.21 1.14 -0.76
N VAL A 9 -2.71 2.35 -1.00
CA VAL A 9 -1.27 2.66 -1.05
C VAL A 9 -0.90 3.47 0.18
N VAL A 10 0.12 3.04 0.92
CA VAL A 10 0.50 3.63 2.21
C VAL A 10 1.98 3.99 2.21
N ARG A 11 2.33 5.19 2.65
CA ARG A 11 3.72 5.60 2.92
C ARG A 11 3.96 5.58 4.43
N LEU A 12 4.88 4.74 4.88
CA LEU A 12 5.30 4.65 6.28
C LEU A 12 6.63 5.36 6.50
N GLU A 13 6.64 6.33 7.42
CA GLU A 13 7.85 7.07 7.83
C GLU A 13 8.11 6.96 9.33
N GLY A 14 9.38 7.03 9.72
CA GLY A 14 9.83 6.99 11.12
C GLY A 14 10.71 5.79 11.46
N THR A 15 11.17 5.73 12.71
CA THR A 15 12.14 4.74 13.22
C THR A 15 11.68 3.29 13.13
N ARG A 16 10.36 3.04 13.11
CA ARG A 16 9.76 1.70 13.09
C ARG A 16 8.99 1.42 11.80
N ALA A 17 9.25 2.18 10.73
CA ALA A 17 8.57 1.99 9.46
C ALA A 17 8.81 0.58 8.86
N ALA A 18 9.97 -0.03 9.13
CA ALA A 18 10.27 -1.39 8.67
C ALA A 18 9.40 -2.45 9.39
N GLU A 19 9.30 -2.37 10.72
CA GLU A 19 8.42 -3.24 11.52
C GLU A 19 6.95 -3.04 11.14
N GLY A 20 6.54 -1.78 10.91
CA GLY A 20 5.20 -1.44 10.45
C GLY A 20 4.88 -2.07 9.09
N ARG A 21 5.81 -2.03 8.13
CA ARG A 21 5.64 -2.69 6.82
C ARG A 21 5.46 -4.20 6.98
N GLN A 22 6.30 -4.84 7.78
CA GLN A 22 6.23 -6.28 8.00
C GLN A 22 4.89 -6.71 8.59
N LEU A 23 4.37 -5.97 9.57
CA LEU A 23 3.04 -6.21 10.13
C LEU A 23 1.91 -6.04 9.09
N LEU A 24 2.04 -5.07 8.20
CA LEU A 24 1.06 -4.87 7.12
C LEU A 24 1.13 -5.99 6.08
N ASP A 25 2.33 -6.43 5.70
CA ASP A 25 2.53 -7.55 4.76
C ASP A 25 1.95 -8.86 5.33
N GLU A 26 2.07 -9.07 6.65
CA GLU A 26 1.52 -10.24 7.36
C GLU A 26 0.00 -10.14 7.60
N SER A 27 -0.59 -8.94 7.51
CA SER A 27 -2.01 -8.70 7.81
C SER A 27 -2.96 -9.26 6.75
N GLY A 28 -2.45 -9.65 5.58
CA GLY A 28 -3.26 -10.10 4.44
C GLY A 28 -4.12 -8.99 3.83
N LEU A 29 -3.92 -7.74 4.26
CA LEU A 29 -4.55 -6.57 3.63
C LEU A 29 -3.86 -6.30 2.30
N ASN A 30 -4.65 -5.97 1.27
CA ASN A 30 -4.13 -5.64 -0.06
C ASN A 30 -3.54 -4.22 -0.06
N LEU A 31 -2.37 -4.08 0.58
CA LEU A 31 -1.70 -2.82 0.84
C LEU A 31 -0.38 -2.76 0.08
N HIS A 32 -0.12 -1.60 -0.52
CA HIS A 32 1.11 -1.35 -1.26
C HIS A 32 1.91 -0.23 -0.62
N SER A 33 3.15 -0.50 -0.26
CA SER A 33 4.03 0.52 0.32
C SER A 33 4.56 1.47 -0.76
N ALA A 34 4.47 2.79 -0.53
CA ALA A 34 5.06 3.81 -1.41
C ALA A 34 6.18 4.61 -0.73
N SER A 35 7.19 5.02 -1.50
CA SER A 35 8.31 5.85 -1.04
C SER A 35 7.98 7.34 -0.99
N ASP A 36 7.16 7.80 -1.93
CA ASP A 36 6.77 9.19 -2.09
C ASP A 36 5.41 9.29 -2.80
N LEU A 37 4.94 10.52 -3.03
CA LEU A 37 3.63 10.76 -3.61
C LEU A 37 3.56 10.37 -5.11
N GLY A 38 4.67 10.47 -5.83
CA GLY A 38 4.76 10.09 -7.24
C GLY A 38 4.68 8.57 -7.40
N ASP A 39 5.49 7.85 -6.62
CA ASP A 39 5.47 6.38 -6.54
C ASP A 39 4.08 5.87 -6.10
N ALA A 40 3.42 6.57 -5.17
CA ALA A 40 2.06 6.23 -4.78
C ALA A 40 1.05 6.38 -5.93
N ALA A 41 1.16 7.46 -6.71
CA ALA A 41 0.30 7.73 -7.85
C ALA A 41 0.52 6.71 -8.99
N GLU A 42 1.77 6.35 -9.28
CA GLU A 42 2.09 5.34 -10.30
C GLU A 42 1.58 3.95 -9.89
N LYS A 43 1.76 3.56 -8.62
CA LYS A 43 1.27 2.28 -8.09
C LYS A 43 -0.24 2.17 -8.18
N ILE A 44 -0.98 3.17 -7.72
CA ILE A 44 -2.44 3.09 -7.74
C ILE A 44 -2.99 3.02 -9.17
N VAL A 45 -2.38 3.75 -10.12
CA VAL A 45 -2.73 3.68 -11.54
C VAL A 45 -2.41 2.31 -12.12
N SER A 46 -1.26 1.72 -11.79
CA SER A 46 -0.90 0.37 -12.26
C SER A 46 -1.85 -0.70 -11.72
N ILE A 47 -2.31 -0.58 -10.47
CA ILE A 47 -3.21 -1.57 -9.85
C ILE A 47 -4.62 -1.48 -10.44
N ILE A 48 -5.13 -0.26 -10.65
CA ILE A 48 -6.49 -0.03 -11.17
C ILE A 48 -6.54 -0.19 -12.69
N GLY A 49 -5.56 0.37 -13.40
CA GLY A 49 -5.51 0.40 -14.87
C GLY A 49 -5.18 -0.95 -15.53
N ALA A 50 -4.62 -1.91 -14.79
CA ALA A 50 -4.37 -3.26 -15.29
C ALA A 50 -5.64 -4.15 -15.36
N ASN A 51 -6.78 -3.69 -14.83
CA ASN A 51 -8.06 -4.43 -14.83
C ASN A 51 -9.00 -4.00 -15.98
N SER A 52 -8.46 -3.61 -17.14
CA SER A 52 -9.24 -3.26 -18.35
C SER A 52 -9.04 -4.26 -19.48
#